data_AF-A0A6M0EQV3-F1
#
_entry.id   AF-A0A6M0EQV3-F1
#
_cell.length_a   1.000
_cell.length_b   1.000
_cell.length_c   1.000
_cell.angle_alpha   90.00
_cell.angle_beta   90.00
_cell.angle_gamma   90.00
#
_symmetry.space_group_name_H-M   'P 1'
#
loop_
_entity.id
_entity.type
_entity.pdbx_description
1 polymer ?
#
loop_
_entity_poly.entity_id
_entity_poly.type
_entity_poly.pdbx_seq_one_letter_code
_entity_poly.pdbx_strand_id
1 'polypeptide(L)' 'MRGESALSAGERELITAYVSGLNACNYCYGSHQAIATDLNFERMLVFHHLTLTKLYTTLILQINFYKIGG' A
#
# COMPACT_ATOMS: atom_id res chain seq x y z
N MET A 1 -6.81 -14.42 -9.03
CA MET A 1 -5.32 -14.33 -8.99
C MET A 1 -4.60 -15.58 -9.52
N ARG A 2 -5.29 -16.55 -10.13
CA ARG A 2 -4.68 -17.81 -10.59
C ARG A 2 -4.82 -17.90 -12.11
N GLY A 3 -3.78 -17.46 -12.82
CA GLY A 3 -3.68 -17.39 -14.27
C GLY A 3 -2.30 -16.83 -14.66
N GLU A 4 -1.94 -16.92 -15.94
CA GLU A 4 -0.70 -16.33 -16.45
C GLU A 4 -0.69 -14.82 -16.22
N SER A 5 0.46 -14.32 -15.79
CA SER A 5 0.67 -12.93 -15.43
C SER A 5 2.17 -12.64 -15.45
N ALA A 6 2.54 -11.46 -15.90
CA ALA A 6 3.92 -10.97 -15.82
C ALA A 6 4.40 -10.78 -14.37
N LEU A 7 3.46 -10.56 -13.44
CA LEU A 7 3.70 -10.51 -12.00
C LEU A 7 3.68 -11.92 -11.42
N SER A 8 4.60 -12.22 -10.52
CA SER A 8 4.59 -13.41 -9.66
C SER A 8 3.35 -13.44 -8.75
N ALA A 9 3.08 -14.59 -8.14
CA ALA A 9 1.99 -14.70 -7.17
C ALA A 9 2.19 -13.74 -5.99
N GLY A 10 3.41 -13.66 -5.44
CA GLY A 10 3.71 -12.82 -4.28
C GLY A 10 3.56 -11.33 -4.56
N GLU A 11 3.95 -10.86 -5.74
CA GLU A 11 3.72 -9.46 -6.16
C GLU A 11 2.23 -9.12 -6.23
N ARG A 12 1.40 -10.03 -6.73
CA ARG A 12 -0.04 -9.80 -6.79
C ARG A 12 -0.68 -9.78 -5.40
N GLU A 13 -0.24 -10.67 -4.50
CA GLU A 13 -0.70 -10.70 -3.10
C GLU A 13 -0.27 -9.44 -2.35
N LEU A 14 0.94 -8.94 -2.60
CA LEU A 14 1.44 -7.69 -2.04
C LEU A 14 0.59 -6.48 -2.48
N ILE A 15 0.29 -6.36 -3.79
CA ILE A 15 -0.58 -5.30 -4.32
C ILE A 15 -1.99 -5.41 -3.70
N THR A 16 -2.51 -6.64 -3.59
CA THR A 16 -3.86 -6.86 -3.05
C THR A 16 -3.94 -6.51 -1.56
N ALA A 17 -2.90 -6.82 -0.78
CA ALA A 17 -2.78 -6.42 0.62
C ALA A 17 -2.76 -4.88 0.74
N TYR A 18 -1.95 -4.20 -0.09
CA TYR A 18 -1.89 -2.72 -0.10
C TYR A 18 -3.24 -2.08 -0.39
N VAL A 19 -3.92 -2.51 -1.46
CA VAL A 19 -5.25 -1.99 -1.85
C VAL A 19 -6.29 -2.30 -0.77
N SER A 20 -6.21 -3.46 -0.13
CA SER A 20 -7.08 -3.83 0.99
C SER A 20 -6.89 -2.89 2.19
N GLY A 21 -5.66 -2.48 2.48
CA GLY A 21 -5.36 -1.49 3.51
C GLY A 21 -5.92 -0.10 3.18
N LEU A 22 -5.81 0.35 1.93
CA LEU A 22 -6.43 1.62 1.48
C LEU A 22 -7.96 1.60 1.60
N ASN A 23 -8.57 0.43 1.40
CA ASN A 23 -10.02 0.23 1.51
C ASN A 23 -10.47 -0.15 2.93
N ALA A 24 -9.59 -0.05 3.93
CA ALA A 24 -9.88 -0.39 5.33
C ALA A 24 -10.44 -1.82 5.55
N CYS A 25 -10.14 -2.77 4.66
CA CYS A 25 -10.50 -4.17 4.87
C CYS A 25 -9.41 -4.89 5.67
N ASN A 26 -9.56 -4.96 7.00
CA ASN A 26 -8.59 -5.61 7.89
C ASN A 26 -8.44 -7.11 7.61
N TYR A 27 -9.55 -7.81 7.34
CA TYR A 27 -9.52 -9.24 7.02
C TYR A 27 -8.72 -9.50 5.75
N CYS A 28 -9.08 -8.80 4.67
CA CYS A 28 -8.41 -8.94 3.37
C CYS A 28 -6.93 -8.57 3.48
N TYR A 29 -6.62 -7.45 4.14
CA TYR A 29 -5.24 -7.02 4.38
C TYR A 29 -4.41 -8.11 5.05
N GLY A 30 -4.89 -8.66 6.17
CA GLY A 30 -4.17 -9.69 6.92
C GLY A 30 -4.00 -11.00 6.13
N SER A 31 -5.07 -11.46 5.46
CA SER A 31 -5.02 -12.67 4.63
C SER A 31 -4.02 -12.54 3.48
N HIS A 32 -4.05 -11.44 2.74
CA HIS A 32 -3.14 -11.22 1.62
C HIS A 32 -1.70 -10.95 2.07
N GLN A 33 -1.51 -10.27 3.22
CA GLN A 33 -0.18 -10.08 3.81
C GLN A 33 0.47 -11.41 4.20
N ALA A 34 -0.28 -12.33 4.82
CA ALA A 34 0.23 -13.64 5.20
C ALA A 34 0.69 -14.43 3.96
N ILE A 35 -0.13 -14.47 2.91
CA ILE A 35 0.21 -15.18 1.67
C ILE A 35 1.42 -14.53 0.98
N ALA A 36 1.50 -13.20 0.94
CA ALA A 36 2.67 -12.52 0.38
C ALA A 36 3.95 -12.86 1.15
N THR A 37 3.86 -12.97 2.49
CA THR A 37 4.99 -13.34 3.36
C THR A 37 5.46 -14.77 3.07
N ASP A 38 4.54 -15.73 2.97
CA ASP A 38 4.84 -17.12 2.62
C ASP A 38 5.50 -17.26 1.24
N LEU A 39 5.27 -16.29 0.35
CA LEU A 39 5.88 -16.20 -0.98
C LEU A 39 7.21 -15.42 -0.98
N ASN A 40 7.80 -15.16 0.19
CA ASN A 40 9.04 -14.43 0.43
C ASN A 40 8.98 -12.91 0.14
N PHE A 41 7.79 -12.29 0.23
CA PHE A 41 7.61 -10.84 0.16
C PHE A 41 7.44 -10.26 1.57
N GLU A 42 8.50 -10.37 2.39
CA GLU A 42 8.47 -10.18 3.85
C GLU A 42 8.20 -8.74 4.34
N ARG A 43 8.21 -7.73 3.47
CA ARG A 43 8.07 -6.33 3.90
C ARG A 43 7.23 -5.47 2.96
N MET A 44 6.00 -5.24 3.39
CA MET A 44 5.30 -3.99 3.13
C MET A 44 6.03 -2.74 3.68
N LEU A 45 7.16 -2.88 4.38
CA LEU A 45 7.92 -1.74 4.93
C LEU A 45 8.50 -0.80 3.86
N VAL A 46 8.63 -1.23 2.60
CA VAL A 46 8.94 -0.30 1.50
C VAL A 46 7.74 0.62 1.19
N PHE A 47 6.51 0.16 1.41
CA PHE A 47 5.30 0.98 1.22
C PHE A 47 5.08 2.00 2.33
N HIS A 48 5.54 1.76 3.57
CA HIS A 48 5.46 2.77 4.63
C HIS A 48 6.23 4.05 4.27
N HIS A 49 7.33 3.94 3.52
CA HIS A 49 8.04 5.12 3.02
C HIS A 49 7.26 5.86 1.92
N LEU A 50 6.51 5.12 1.09
CA LEU A 50 5.70 5.68 -0.01
C LEU A 50 4.35 6.26 0.47
N THR A 51 3.72 5.69 1.51
CA THR A 51 2.48 6.22 2.10
C THR A 51 2.77 7.43 2.98
N LEU A 52 3.87 7.42 3.75
CA LEU A 52 4.31 8.62 4.46
C LEU A 52 4.63 9.74 3.48
N THR A 53 5.40 9.51 2.41
CA THR A 53 5.69 10.59 1.43
C THR A 53 4.41 11.14 0.79
N LYS A 54 3.40 10.31 0.51
CA LYS A 54 2.11 10.77 -0.02
C LYS A 54 1.28 11.55 1.01
N LEU A 55 1.22 11.09 2.26
CA LEU A 55 0.55 11.82 3.36
C LEU A 55 1.26 13.13 3.71
N TYR A 56 2.61 13.14 3.75
CA TYR A 56 3.41 14.34 4.00
C TYR A 56 3.31 15.34 2.86
N THR A 57 3.31 14.91 1.59
CA THR A 57 3.12 15.83 0.45
C THR A 57 1.71 16.39 0.41
N THR A 58 0.67 15.59 0.65
CA THR A 58 -0.71 16.11 0.75
C THR A 58 -0.86 17.07 1.92
N LEU A 59 -0.29 16.78 3.10
CA LEU A 59 -0.33 17.66 4.26
C LEU A 59 0.44 18.98 4.03
N ILE A 60 1.63 18.93 3.44
CA ILE A 60 2.43 20.13 3.10
C ILE A 60 1.73 20.97 2.04
N LEU A 61 1.09 20.35 1.03
CA LEU A 61 0.29 21.08 0.06
C LEU A 61 -0.91 21.75 0.75
N GLN A 62 -1.63 21.05 1.61
CA GLN A 62 -2.80 21.60 2.31
C GLN A 62 -2.44 22.75 3.27
N ILE A 63 -1.29 22.66 3.94
CA ILE A 63 -0.75 23.75 4.79
C ILE A 63 -0.32 24.95 3.93
N ASN A 64 0.31 24.71 2.77
CA ASN A 64 0.71 25.80 1.88
C ASN A 64 -0.51 26.48 1.25
N PHE A 65 -1.52 25.74 0.77
CA PHE A 65 -2.79 26.30 0.29
C PHE A 65 -3.47 27.19 1.34
N TYR A 66 -3.42 26.81 2.62
CA TYR A 66 -3.95 27.64 3.71
C TYR A 66 -3.13 28.92 3.97
N LYS A 67 -1.85 28.94 3.59
CA LYS A 67 -0.95 30.11 3.73
C LYS A 67 -0.99 31.10 2.56
N ILE A 68 -1.36 30.67 1.35
CA ILE A 68 -1.51 31.56 0.17
C ILE A 68 -2.95 32.03 -0.06
N GLY A 69 -3.92 31.47 0.67
CA GLY A 69 -5.34 31.83 0.59
C GLY A 69 -5.88 32.66 1.76
N GLY A 70 -5.01 33.28 2.56
CA GLY A 70 -5.36 34.14 3.70
C GLY A 70 -4.72 35.51 3.61
#